data_AF-A0A961QTF9-F1
#
_entry.id   AF-A0A961QTF9-F1
#
_cell.length_a   1.000
_cell.length_b   1.000
_cell.length_c   1.000
_cell.angle_alpha   90.00
_cell.angle_beta   90.00
_cell.angle_gamma   90.00
#
_symmetry.space_group_name_H-M   'P 1'
#
loop_
_entity.id
_entity.type
_entity.pdbx_description
1 polymer ?
#
loop_
_entity_poly.entity_id
_entity_poly.type
_entity_poly.pdbx_seq_one_letter_code
_entity_poly.pdbx_strand_id
1 'polypeptide(L)'
;MSIEPSHSGQVLRVALVAPLVYAAAVGLGVTLPFVAPMLFATLALQLTVLPPFKNVVLLALLLVLLPFAFSGVAGVLNQYPYLLVGFVGLVLFHAFRLQAVPKTAIIGMLLQTFAIMLPIITGAFDLAGEAASHTFATNGVLAVAGIYVAFALFPADEGARQVPEPPAAGDALARSRDAAVATLVMLPAFTLLLAFNLISAMRVLFTIAIVLTSLNRRDVRATGAERILGTLMAGAVALAATALFAIWPAPAAA
;
A
#
# COMPACT_ATOMS: atom_id res chain seq x y z
N MET A 1 24.75 -10.28 10.72
CA MET A 1 23.28 -10.41 10.72
C MET A 1 22.94 -11.74 10.07
N SER A 2 22.69 -12.78 10.88
CA SER A 2 22.12 -14.03 10.38
C SER A 2 20.65 -13.75 10.05
N ILE A 3 20.29 -13.75 8.76
CA ILE A 3 18.89 -13.65 8.36
C ILE A 3 18.22 -14.94 8.84
N GLU A 4 17.25 -14.83 9.76
CA GLU A 4 16.45 -15.99 10.14
C GLU A 4 15.83 -16.60 8.87
N PRO A 5 15.82 -17.94 8.74
CA PRO A 5 15.36 -18.61 7.52
C PRO A 5 13.92 -18.21 7.13
N SER A 6 13.07 -17.91 8.11
CA SER A 6 11.69 -17.42 7.93
C SER A 6 11.61 -16.07 7.17
N HIS A 7 12.55 -15.17 7.39
CA HIS A 7 12.60 -13.86 6.72
C HIS A 7 13.14 -13.95 5.29
N SER A 8 14.02 -14.93 5.02
CA SER A 8 14.62 -15.13 3.70
C SER A 8 13.57 -15.51 2.64
N GLY A 9 12.64 -16.40 2.98
CA GLY A 9 11.56 -16.81 2.08
C GLY A 9 10.59 -15.66 1.75
N GLN A 10 10.29 -14.80 2.73
CA GLN A 10 9.43 -13.64 2.51
C GLN A 10 10.08 -12.60 1.59
N VAL A 11 11.38 -12.35 1.77
CA VAL A 11 12.16 -11.46 0.90
C VAL A 11 12.22 -12.01 -0.52
N LEU A 12 12.43 -13.33 -0.69
CA LEU A 12 12.46 -13.96 -2.01
C LEU A 12 11.13 -13.85 -2.75
N ARG A 13 10.01 -14.06 -2.05
CA ARG A 13 8.66 -13.87 -2.62
C ARG A 13 8.46 -12.46 -3.14
N VAL A 14 8.80 -11.45 -2.33
CA VAL A 14 8.62 -10.05 -2.72
C VAL A 14 9.55 -9.71 -3.90
N ALA A 15 10.81 -10.13 -3.84
CA ALA A 15 11.81 -9.79 -4.84
C ALA A 15 11.55 -10.43 -6.22
N LEU A 16 11.09 -11.69 -6.26
CA LEU A 16 10.90 -12.42 -7.52
C LEU A 16 9.49 -12.27 -8.11
N VAL A 17 8.47 -12.19 -7.27
CA VAL A 17 7.09 -12.21 -7.75
C VAL A 17 6.59 -10.81 -8.05
N ALA A 18 7.10 -9.76 -7.40
CA ALA A 18 6.73 -8.39 -7.77
C ALA A 18 7.09 -8.05 -9.23
N PRO A 19 8.30 -8.35 -9.75
CA PRO A 19 8.60 -8.19 -11.18
C PRO A 19 7.68 -9.01 -12.10
N LEU A 20 7.29 -10.22 -11.72
CA LEU A 20 6.37 -11.06 -12.50
C LEU A 20 4.96 -10.45 -12.54
N VAL A 21 4.47 -9.94 -11.41
CA VAL A 21 3.18 -9.24 -11.33
C VAL A 21 3.21 -7.97 -12.19
N TYR A 22 4.32 -7.23 -12.18
CA TYR A 22 4.52 -6.08 -13.07
C TYR A 22 4.49 -6.48 -14.54
N ALA A 23 5.26 -7.51 -14.93
CA ALA A 23 5.30 -8.00 -16.31
C ALA A 23 3.92 -8.47 -16.79
N ALA A 24 3.15 -9.16 -15.92
CA ALA A 24 1.78 -9.55 -16.22
C ALA A 24 0.86 -8.33 -16.39
N ALA A 25 0.97 -7.31 -15.53
CA ALA A 25 0.19 -6.08 -15.65
C ALA A 25 0.50 -5.33 -16.96
N VAL A 26 1.78 -5.25 -17.36
CA VAL A 26 2.19 -4.68 -18.65
C VAL A 26 1.67 -5.50 -19.82
N GLY A 27 1.79 -6.83 -19.77
CA GLY A 27 1.33 -7.74 -20.84
C GLY A 27 -0.18 -7.71 -21.04
N LEU A 28 -0.94 -7.42 -19.98
CA LEU A 28 -2.40 -7.24 -20.04
C LEU A 28 -2.82 -5.81 -20.42
N GLY A 29 -1.88 -4.91 -20.67
CA GLY A 29 -2.18 -3.52 -21.05
C GLY A 29 -2.84 -2.71 -19.94
N VAL A 30 -2.63 -3.06 -18.68
CA VAL A 30 -3.27 -2.39 -17.54
C VAL A 30 -2.69 -0.99 -17.37
N THR A 31 -3.57 0.01 -17.19
CA THR A 31 -3.17 1.38 -16.88
C THR A 31 -2.44 1.42 -15.53
N LEU A 32 -1.37 2.20 -15.39
CA LEU A 32 -0.55 2.26 -14.16
C LEU A 32 -0.08 0.87 -13.64
N PRO A 33 0.67 0.09 -14.44
CA PRO A 33 1.02 -1.29 -14.10
C PRO A 33 1.92 -1.43 -12.87
N PHE A 34 2.52 -0.33 -12.38
CA PHE A 34 3.31 -0.30 -11.15
C PHE A 34 2.45 -0.44 -9.87
N VAL A 35 1.13 -0.24 -9.95
CA VAL A 35 0.24 -0.35 -8.78
C VAL A 35 0.10 -1.80 -8.33
N ALA A 36 -0.06 -2.75 -9.26
CA ALA A 36 -0.14 -4.18 -8.95
C ALA A 36 1.04 -4.72 -8.14
N PRO A 37 2.32 -4.54 -8.54
CA PRO A 37 3.46 -5.04 -7.76
C PRO A 37 3.62 -4.29 -6.43
N MET A 38 3.22 -3.02 -6.34
CA MET A 38 3.23 -2.27 -5.08
C MET A 38 2.20 -2.84 -4.09
N LEU A 39 0.97 -3.11 -4.54
CA LEU A 39 -0.06 -3.75 -3.73
C LEU A 39 0.35 -5.18 -3.34
N PHE A 40 0.93 -5.94 -4.28
CA PHE A 40 1.47 -7.26 -3.99
C PHE A 40 2.54 -7.20 -2.91
N ALA A 41 3.55 -6.34 -3.05
CA ALA A 41 4.64 -6.23 -2.08
C ALA A 41 4.14 -5.83 -0.70
N THR A 42 3.22 -4.85 -0.62
CA THR A 42 2.66 -4.41 0.66
C THR A 42 1.86 -5.53 1.34
N LEU A 43 1.07 -6.30 0.59
CA LEU A 43 0.32 -7.43 1.13
C LEU A 43 1.24 -8.61 1.50
N ALA A 44 2.21 -8.96 0.66
CA ALA A 44 3.16 -10.04 0.90
C ALA A 44 4.07 -9.78 2.11
N LEU A 45 4.40 -8.51 2.39
CA LEU A 45 5.14 -8.12 3.60
C LEU A 45 4.31 -8.25 4.88
N GLN A 46 2.98 -8.18 4.79
CA GLN A 46 2.09 -8.36 5.95
C GLN A 46 1.60 -9.80 6.12
N LEU A 47 1.64 -10.61 5.07
CA LEU A 47 1.18 -12.00 5.09
C LEU A 47 2.38 -12.95 5.24
N THR A 48 2.57 -13.48 6.45
CA THR A 48 3.59 -14.51 6.72
C THR A 48 3.16 -15.91 6.31
N VAL A 49 1.85 -16.17 6.31
CA VAL A 49 1.23 -17.46 5.97
C VAL A 49 0.27 -17.27 4.80
N LEU A 50 0.10 -18.28 3.97
CA LEU A 50 -0.88 -18.27 2.89
C LEU A 50 -2.28 -18.03 3.49
N PRO A 51 -2.94 -16.90 3.17
CA PRO A 51 -4.28 -16.64 3.70
C PRO A 51 -5.27 -17.70 3.20
N PRO A 52 -6.25 -18.09 4.03
CA PRO A 52 -7.30 -19.00 3.59
C PRO A 52 -8.08 -18.34 2.44
N PHE A 53 -8.54 -19.17 1.50
CA PHE A 53 -9.20 -18.71 0.26
C PHE A 53 -10.34 -17.71 0.52
N LYS A 54 -11.12 -17.90 1.60
CA LYS A 54 -12.19 -16.96 2.01
C LYS A 54 -11.68 -15.55 2.26
N ASN A 55 -10.53 -15.39 2.91
CA ASN A 55 -9.94 -14.08 3.23
C ASN A 55 -9.37 -13.40 1.98
N VAL A 56 -8.88 -14.20 1.03
CA VAL A 56 -8.37 -13.73 -0.26
C VAL A 56 -9.51 -13.20 -1.10
N VAL A 57 -10.61 -13.94 -1.20
CA VAL A 57 -11.81 -13.49 -1.91
C VAL A 57 -12.35 -12.21 -1.28
N LEU A 58 -12.38 -12.13 0.05
CA LEU A 58 -12.75 -10.90 0.76
C LEU A 58 -11.79 -9.74 0.45
N LEU A 59 -10.49 -9.98 0.40
CA LEU A 59 -9.47 -8.98 0.10
C LEU A 59 -9.58 -8.48 -1.34
N ALA A 60 -9.77 -9.39 -2.31
CA ALA A 60 -10.01 -9.05 -3.70
C ALA A 60 -11.31 -8.25 -3.84
N LEU A 61 -12.39 -8.68 -3.17
CA LEU A 61 -13.65 -7.97 -3.15
C LEU A 61 -13.50 -6.55 -2.56
N LEU A 62 -12.74 -6.40 -1.47
CA LEU A 62 -12.43 -5.09 -0.90
C LEU A 62 -11.61 -4.22 -1.87
N LEU A 63 -10.61 -4.79 -2.55
CA LEU A 63 -9.78 -4.09 -3.54
C LEU A 63 -10.57 -3.65 -4.78
N VAL A 64 -11.69 -4.31 -5.07
CA VAL A 64 -12.62 -3.87 -6.12
C VAL A 64 -13.60 -2.84 -5.57
N LEU A 65 -14.31 -3.15 -4.48
CA LEU A 65 -15.38 -2.31 -3.95
C LEU A 65 -14.92 -0.97 -3.39
N LEU A 66 -13.76 -0.92 -2.71
CA LEU A 66 -13.27 0.31 -2.09
C LEU A 66 -13.02 1.40 -3.14
N PRO A 67 -12.26 1.16 -4.24
CA PRO A 67 -12.08 2.15 -5.28
C PRO A 67 -13.39 2.71 -5.85
N PHE A 68 -14.34 1.84 -6.20
CA PHE A 68 -15.62 2.27 -6.75
C PHE A 68 -16.44 3.07 -5.73
N ALA A 69 -16.50 2.64 -4.47
CA ALA A 69 -17.19 3.37 -3.41
C ALA A 69 -16.57 4.75 -3.18
N PHE A 70 -15.25 4.84 -3.10
CA PHE A 70 -14.55 6.11 -2.94
C PHE A 70 -14.71 7.01 -4.16
N SER A 71 -14.63 6.48 -5.38
CA SER A 71 -14.86 7.28 -6.58
C SER A 71 -16.27 7.81 -6.67
N GLY A 72 -17.29 7.02 -6.30
CA GLY A 72 -18.67 7.47 -6.29
C GLY A 72 -18.88 8.61 -5.28
N VAL A 73 -18.40 8.41 -4.05
CA VAL A 73 -18.54 9.42 -2.98
C VAL A 73 -17.69 10.66 -3.25
N ALA A 74 -16.43 10.49 -3.65
CA ALA A 74 -15.54 11.60 -3.98
C ALA A 74 -16.04 12.38 -5.21
N GLY A 75 -16.60 11.70 -6.21
CA GLY A 75 -17.21 12.34 -7.38
C GLY A 75 -18.36 13.27 -7.01
N VAL A 76 -19.25 12.84 -6.11
CA VAL A 76 -20.35 13.67 -5.58
C VAL A 76 -19.81 14.82 -4.72
N LEU A 77 -18.80 14.55 -3.88
CA LEU A 77 -18.23 15.52 -2.96
C LEU A 77 -17.23 16.48 -3.61
N ASN A 78 -16.83 16.28 -4.86
CA ASN A 78 -15.86 17.14 -5.54
C ASN A 78 -16.38 18.58 -5.72
N GLN A 79 -17.70 18.75 -5.76
CA GLN A 79 -18.35 20.07 -5.79
C GLN A 79 -18.26 20.81 -4.44
N TYR A 80 -17.98 20.10 -3.35
CA TYR A 80 -17.97 20.62 -1.98
C TYR A 80 -16.65 20.23 -1.27
N PRO A 81 -15.55 20.96 -1.50
CA PRO A 81 -14.22 20.57 -1.03
C PRO A 81 -14.13 20.43 0.49
N TYR A 82 -14.89 21.22 1.26
CA TYR A 82 -14.95 21.11 2.72
C TYR A 82 -15.58 19.79 3.18
N LEU A 83 -16.61 19.31 2.49
CA LEU A 83 -17.26 18.03 2.81
C LEU A 83 -16.37 16.85 2.40
N LEU A 84 -15.65 16.97 1.28
CA LEU A 84 -14.65 15.98 0.86
C LEU A 84 -13.55 15.81 1.92
N VAL A 85 -13.04 16.92 2.45
CA VAL A 85 -12.04 16.92 3.53
C VAL A 85 -12.60 16.27 4.80
N GLY A 86 -13.83 16.61 5.20
CA GLY A 86 -14.49 15.98 6.35
C GLY A 86 -14.68 14.47 6.18
N PHE A 87 -15.09 14.04 4.99
CA PHE A 87 -15.25 12.63 4.64
C PHE A 87 -13.92 11.88 4.70
N VAL A 88 -12.88 12.40 4.05
CA VAL A 88 -11.53 11.80 4.09
C VAL A 88 -10.99 11.75 5.52
N GLY A 89 -11.20 12.79 6.32
CA GLY A 89 -10.84 12.80 7.74
C GLY A 89 -11.53 11.67 8.51
N LEU A 90 -12.84 11.49 8.33
CA LEU A 90 -13.60 10.43 9.00
C LEU A 90 -13.12 9.03 8.58
N VAL A 91 -12.78 8.86 7.31
CA VAL A 91 -12.20 7.63 6.78
C VAL A 91 -10.81 7.37 7.38
N LEU A 92 -9.93 8.37 7.41
CA LEU A 92 -8.59 8.26 7.98
C LEU A 92 -8.64 7.92 9.46
N PHE A 93 -9.59 8.48 10.21
CA PHE A 93 -9.82 8.12 11.60
C PHE A 93 -10.14 6.63 11.76
N HIS A 94 -11.06 6.10 10.95
CA HIS A 94 -11.38 4.68 10.96
C HIS A 94 -10.19 3.82 10.50
N ALA A 95 -9.44 4.29 9.50
CA ALA A 95 -8.27 3.63 8.98
C ALA A 95 -7.18 3.46 10.07
N PHE A 96 -6.83 4.53 10.78
CA PHE A 96 -5.87 4.48 11.89
C PHE A 96 -6.38 3.62 13.04
N ARG A 97 -7.68 3.70 13.37
CA ARG A 97 -8.29 2.87 14.41
C ARG A 97 -8.24 1.38 14.05
N LEU A 98 -8.50 1.01 12.80
CA LEU A 98 -8.39 -0.37 12.31
C LEU A 98 -6.94 -0.83 12.25
N GLN A 99 -5.99 0.07 11.95
CA GLN A 99 -4.56 -0.20 11.99
C GLN A 99 -4.03 -0.42 13.41
N ALA A 100 -4.66 0.14 14.44
CA ALA A 100 -4.29 -0.14 15.81
C ALA A 100 -4.57 -1.60 16.23
N VAL A 101 -5.41 -2.33 15.48
CA VAL A 101 -5.72 -3.75 15.73
C VAL A 101 -5.01 -4.63 14.70
N PRO A 102 -4.11 -5.54 15.12
CA PRO A 102 -3.34 -6.40 14.21
C PRO A 102 -4.20 -7.15 13.19
N LYS A 103 -5.34 -7.70 13.64
CA LYS A 103 -6.26 -8.48 12.79
C LYS A 103 -6.91 -7.66 11.67
N THR A 104 -7.08 -6.35 11.85
CA THR A 104 -7.73 -5.46 10.87
C THR A 104 -6.75 -4.47 10.24
N ALA A 105 -5.45 -4.61 10.50
CA ALA A 105 -4.46 -3.63 10.08
C ALA A 105 -4.35 -3.50 8.55
N ILE A 106 -4.46 -4.63 7.84
CA ILE A 106 -4.48 -4.64 6.37
C ILE A 106 -5.66 -3.83 5.83
N ILE A 107 -6.85 -4.00 6.41
CA ILE A 107 -8.06 -3.28 6.00
C ILE A 107 -7.88 -1.78 6.23
N GLY A 108 -7.36 -1.40 7.40
CA GLY A 108 -7.10 0.01 7.70
C GLY A 108 -6.02 0.61 6.78
N MET A 109 -4.99 -0.15 6.38
CA MET A 109 -3.97 0.31 5.44
C MET A 109 -4.56 0.53 4.04
N LEU A 110 -5.39 -0.39 3.55
CA LEU A 110 -6.08 -0.23 2.27
C LEU A 110 -6.99 0.99 2.30
N LEU A 111 -7.79 1.14 3.36
CA LEU A 111 -8.69 2.27 3.53
C LEU A 111 -7.93 3.61 3.52
N GLN A 112 -6.82 3.70 4.26
CA GLN A 112 -5.95 4.88 4.26
C GLN A 112 -5.38 5.16 2.86
N THR A 113 -4.94 4.13 2.14
CA THR A 113 -4.33 4.27 0.81
C THR A 113 -5.34 4.84 -0.18
N PHE A 114 -6.56 4.29 -0.22
CA PHE A 114 -7.61 4.76 -1.12
C PHE A 114 -8.16 6.14 -0.72
N ALA A 115 -8.24 6.45 0.57
CA ALA A 115 -8.66 7.76 1.08
C ALA A 115 -7.72 8.89 0.63
N ILE A 116 -6.42 8.59 0.51
CA ILE A 116 -5.42 9.56 0.05
C ILE A 116 -5.39 9.60 -1.48
N MET A 117 -5.23 8.45 -2.14
CA MET A 117 -4.96 8.41 -3.58
C MET A 117 -6.14 8.86 -4.43
N LEU A 118 -7.36 8.39 -4.15
CA LEU A 118 -8.46 8.57 -5.08
C LEU A 118 -8.89 10.04 -5.22
N PRO A 119 -9.12 10.81 -4.14
CA PRO A 119 -9.48 12.23 -4.26
C PRO A 119 -8.43 13.04 -5.03
N ILE A 120 -7.15 12.72 -4.84
CA ILE A 120 -6.03 13.39 -5.50
C ILE A 120 -6.02 13.05 -7.00
N ILE A 121 -6.12 11.76 -7.35
CA ILE A 121 -6.08 11.32 -8.74
C ILE A 121 -7.30 11.83 -9.52
N THR A 122 -8.50 11.78 -8.92
CA THR A 122 -9.72 12.29 -9.55
C THR A 122 -9.69 13.80 -9.73
N GLY A 123 -9.11 14.54 -8.78
CA GLY A 123 -8.97 15.99 -8.87
C GLY A 123 -7.88 16.45 -9.84
N ALA A 124 -6.83 15.64 -10.01
CA ALA A 124 -5.64 16.06 -10.75
C ALA A 124 -5.62 15.67 -12.23
N PHE A 125 -6.19 14.52 -12.59
CA PHE A 125 -5.99 13.95 -13.93
C PHE A 125 -7.18 14.09 -14.88
N ASP A 126 -8.29 14.70 -14.46
CA ASP A 126 -9.57 14.68 -15.20
C ASP A 126 -9.97 13.26 -15.68
N LEU A 127 -9.33 12.24 -15.10
CA LEU A 127 -9.64 10.85 -15.29
C LEU A 127 -10.98 10.68 -14.63
N ALA A 128 -11.99 10.34 -15.43
CA ALA A 128 -13.28 9.88 -14.93
C ALA A 128 -12.98 8.89 -13.80
N GLY A 129 -13.44 9.18 -12.57
CA GLY A 129 -13.06 8.41 -11.39
C GLY A 129 -13.33 6.90 -11.54
N GLU A 130 -14.25 6.55 -12.44
CA GLU A 130 -14.50 5.20 -12.92
C GLU A 130 -13.28 4.53 -13.58
N ALA A 131 -12.55 5.22 -14.46
CA ALA A 131 -11.35 4.70 -15.11
C ALA A 131 -10.21 4.47 -14.10
N ALA A 132 -10.04 5.39 -13.15
CA ALA A 132 -9.10 5.21 -12.04
C ALA A 132 -9.51 4.02 -11.16
N SER A 133 -10.79 3.90 -10.82
CA SER A 133 -11.33 2.81 -10.00
C SER A 133 -11.17 1.44 -10.67
N HIS A 134 -11.48 1.35 -11.96
CA HIS A 134 -11.27 0.14 -12.76
C HIS A 134 -9.79 -0.24 -12.76
N THR A 135 -8.90 0.73 -12.96
CA THR A 135 -7.45 0.53 -12.92
C THR A 135 -6.98 -0.01 -11.56
N PHE A 136 -7.45 0.55 -10.46
CA PHE A 136 -7.10 0.05 -9.13
C PHE A 136 -7.68 -1.34 -8.85
N ALA A 137 -8.91 -1.61 -9.32
CA ALA A 137 -9.54 -2.91 -9.18
C ALA A 137 -8.77 -4.01 -9.93
N THR A 138 -8.41 -3.78 -11.20
CA THR A 138 -7.63 -4.76 -11.99
C THR A 138 -6.24 -4.99 -11.41
N ASN A 139 -5.54 -3.92 -11.02
CA ASN A 139 -4.24 -4.02 -10.36
C ASN A 139 -4.35 -4.75 -9.01
N GLY A 140 -5.44 -4.54 -8.26
CA GLY A 140 -5.71 -5.23 -7.00
C GLY A 140 -5.93 -6.73 -7.19
N VAL A 141 -6.72 -7.14 -8.18
CA VAL A 141 -6.91 -8.56 -8.50
C VAL A 141 -5.60 -9.21 -8.93
N LEU A 142 -4.80 -8.54 -9.76
CA LEU A 142 -3.47 -9.03 -10.14
C LEU A 142 -2.52 -9.16 -8.95
N ALA A 143 -2.55 -8.22 -8.02
CA ALA A 143 -1.76 -8.30 -6.80
C ALA A 143 -2.14 -9.53 -5.96
N VAL A 144 -3.44 -9.79 -5.80
CA VAL A 144 -3.95 -10.95 -5.06
C VAL A 144 -3.63 -12.26 -5.76
N ALA A 145 -3.73 -12.32 -7.09
CA ALA A 145 -3.28 -13.48 -7.86
C ALA A 145 -1.77 -13.71 -7.69
N GLY A 146 -0.98 -12.63 -7.68
CA GLY A 146 0.45 -12.66 -7.39
C GLY A 146 0.79 -13.28 -6.04
N ILE A 147 -0.05 -13.06 -5.01
CA ILE A 147 0.14 -13.70 -3.69
C ILE A 147 0.07 -15.22 -3.82
N TYR A 148 -0.91 -15.77 -4.55
CA TYR A 148 -0.99 -17.23 -4.75
C TYR A 148 0.20 -17.78 -5.51
N VAL A 149 0.61 -17.09 -6.58
CA VAL A 149 1.80 -17.48 -7.35
C VAL A 149 3.04 -17.46 -6.45
N ALA A 150 3.17 -16.45 -5.57
CA ALA A 150 4.29 -16.35 -4.65
C ALA A 150 4.34 -17.49 -3.64
N PHE A 151 3.21 -17.82 -3.02
CA PHE A 151 3.15 -18.91 -2.05
C PHE A 151 3.19 -20.30 -2.71
N ALA A 152 2.83 -20.42 -4.00
CA ALA A 152 2.99 -21.65 -4.77
C ALA A 152 4.46 -21.88 -5.17
N LEU A 153 5.18 -20.83 -5.60
CA LEU A 153 6.60 -20.90 -5.97
C LEU A 153 7.51 -21.02 -4.75
N PHE A 154 7.17 -20.34 -3.66
CA PHE A 154 7.95 -20.28 -2.43
C PHE A 154 7.03 -20.53 -1.23
N PRO A 155 6.72 -21.79 -0.88
CA PRO A 155 5.85 -22.10 0.25
C PRO A 155 6.40 -21.56 1.57
N ALA A 156 5.52 -21.36 2.56
CA ALA A 156 5.94 -20.91 3.90
C ALA A 156 6.43 -22.10 4.71
N ASP A 157 7.60 -21.93 5.33
CA ASP A 157 8.12 -22.93 6.26
C ASP A 157 7.11 -23.11 7.40
N GLU A 158 6.70 -24.35 7.65
CA GLU A 158 5.72 -24.70 8.69
C GLU A 158 6.19 -24.28 10.11
N GLY A 159 7.50 -24.05 10.28
CA GLY A 159 8.12 -23.52 11.50
C GLY A 159 7.97 -22.00 11.71
N ALA A 160 7.54 -21.22 10.71
CA ALA A 160 7.34 -19.77 10.84
C ALA A 160 6.07 -19.38 11.63
N ARG A 161 5.39 -20.37 12.24
CA ARG A 161 4.12 -20.21 12.96
C ARG A 161 4.23 -19.41 14.27
N GLN A 162 5.43 -19.06 14.71
CA GLN A 162 5.66 -18.30 15.93
C GLN A 162 6.05 -16.85 15.62
N VAL A 163 5.13 -16.09 15.00
CA VAL A 163 5.17 -14.64 15.19
C VAL A 163 4.66 -14.38 16.60
N PRO A 164 5.40 -13.65 17.46
CA PRO A 164 4.94 -13.33 18.81
C PRO A 164 3.53 -12.74 18.72
N GLU A 165 2.65 -13.24 19.59
CA GLU A 165 1.28 -12.73 19.67
C GLU A 165 1.37 -11.20 19.78
N PRO A 166 0.71 -10.45 18.87
CA PRO A 166 0.81 -9.01 18.91
C PRO A 166 0.42 -8.51 20.30
N PRO A 167 1.11 -7.50 20.85
CA PRO A 167 0.77 -6.98 22.17
C PRO A 167 -0.73 -6.68 22.22
N ALA A 168 -1.37 -7.06 23.32
CA ALA A 168 -2.81 -6.90 23.51
C ALA A 168 -3.22 -5.49 23.09
N ALA A 169 -4.23 -5.39 22.24
CA ALA A 169 -4.71 -4.09 21.76
C ALA A 169 -4.99 -3.22 22.99
N GLY A 170 -4.31 -2.07 23.09
CA GLY A 170 -4.49 -1.13 24.19
C GLY A 170 -5.95 -0.71 24.34
N ASP A 171 -6.25 -0.04 25.45
CA ASP A 171 -7.59 0.43 25.80
C ASP A 171 -8.30 1.07 24.58
N ALA A 172 -9.58 0.72 24.37
CA ALA A 172 -10.38 1.17 23.23
C ALA A 172 -10.46 2.70 23.16
N LEU A 173 -10.46 3.36 24.32
CA LEU A 173 -10.43 4.81 24.44
C LEU A 173 -9.09 5.39 23.96
N ALA A 174 -7.97 4.81 24.42
CA ALA A 174 -6.62 5.21 24.00
C ALA A 174 -6.42 5.06 22.49
N ARG A 175 -6.85 3.92 21.91
CA ARG A 175 -6.79 3.69 20.45
C ARG A 175 -7.57 4.73 19.65
N SER A 176 -8.75 5.11 20.13
CA SER A 176 -9.59 6.11 19.47
C SER A 176 -8.97 7.51 19.57
N ARG A 177 -8.39 7.84 20.73
CA ARG A 177 -7.66 9.09 20.91
C ARG A 177 -6.45 9.18 19.99
N ASP A 178 -5.64 8.13 19.90
CA ASP A 178 -4.43 8.13 19.08
C ASP A 178 -4.78 8.20 17.58
N ALA A 179 -5.85 7.50 17.16
CA ALA A 179 -6.38 7.63 15.80
C ALA A 179 -6.90 9.04 15.50
N ALA A 180 -7.56 9.69 16.46
CA ALA A 180 -8.01 11.08 16.32
C ALA A 180 -6.83 12.04 16.17
N VAL A 181 -5.79 11.88 16.99
CA VAL A 181 -4.56 12.70 16.89
C VAL A 181 -3.87 12.49 15.54
N ALA A 182 -3.68 11.24 15.10
CA ALA A 182 -3.08 10.94 13.81
C ALA A 182 -3.88 11.55 12.64
N THR A 183 -5.21 11.48 12.72
CA THR A 183 -6.10 12.09 11.73
C THR A 183 -5.94 13.61 11.74
N LEU A 184 -5.97 14.24 12.92
CA LEU A 184 -5.85 15.69 13.07
C LEU A 184 -4.50 16.23 12.58
N VAL A 185 -3.42 15.44 12.71
CA VAL A 185 -2.11 15.78 12.15
C VAL A 185 -2.08 15.65 10.63
N MET A 186 -2.79 14.65 10.08
CA MET A 186 -2.80 14.39 8.65
C MET A 186 -3.70 15.33 7.85
N LEU A 187 -4.80 15.79 8.46
CA LEU A 187 -5.86 16.58 7.82
C LEU A 187 -5.35 17.91 7.24
N PRO A 188 -4.52 18.72 7.94
CA PRO A 188 -3.94 19.95 7.41
C PRO A 188 -3.06 19.70 6.18
N ALA A 189 -2.23 18.66 6.22
CA ALA A 189 -1.38 18.30 5.09
C ALA A 189 -2.22 17.86 3.88
N PHE A 190 -3.29 17.11 4.10
CA PHE A 190 -4.22 16.71 3.05
C PHE A 190 -4.96 17.92 2.46
N THR A 191 -5.46 18.85 3.29
CA THR A 191 -6.12 20.07 2.83
C THR A 191 -5.20 20.96 2.00
N LEU A 192 -3.95 21.12 2.41
CA LEU A 192 -2.97 21.90 1.64
C LEU A 192 -2.70 21.23 0.29
N LEU A 193 -2.58 19.89 0.26
CA LEU A 193 -2.36 19.17 -0.98
C LEU A 193 -3.52 19.37 -1.96
N LEU A 194 -4.77 19.24 -1.50
CA LEU A 194 -5.94 19.49 -2.33
C LEU A 194 -6.03 20.95 -2.79
N ALA A 195 -5.80 21.92 -1.89
CA ALA A 195 -5.91 23.33 -2.21
C ALA A 195 -4.92 23.81 -3.27
N PHE A 196 -3.72 23.21 -3.31
CA PHE A 196 -2.63 23.61 -4.21
C PHE A 196 -2.34 22.57 -5.31
N ASN A 197 -3.15 21.51 -5.42
CA ASN A 197 -3.01 20.42 -6.41
C ASN A 197 -1.57 19.85 -6.52
N LEU A 198 -0.89 19.67 -5.39
CA LEU A 198 0.48 19.13 -5.38
C LEU A 198 0.48 17.61 -5.46
N ILE A 199 0.32 17.06 -6.67
CA ILE A 199 0.45 15.61 -6.92
C ILE A 199 1.80 15.08 -6.42
N SER A 200 2.87 15.87 -6.57
CA SER A 200 4.22 15.54 -6.09
C SER A 200 4.31 15.38 -4.57
N ALA A 201 3.41 16.02 -3.81
CA ALA A 201 3.37 15.95 -2.35
C ALA A 201 2.65 14.69 -1.82
N MET A 202 2.06 13.85 -2.68
CA MET A 202 1.40 12.61 -2.27
C MET A 202 2.36 11.67 -1.52
N ARG A 203 3.64 11.65 -1.91
CA ARG A 203 4.69 10.89 -1.20
C ARG A 203 4.89 11.38 0.23
N VAL A 204 4.78 12.69 0.46
CA VAL A 204 4.89 13.30 1.79
C VAL A 204 3.73 12.84 2.66
N LEU A 205 2.49 12.82 2.15
CA LEU A 205 1.33 12.31 2.88
C LEU A 205 1.49 10.84 3.29
N PHE A 206 1.92 9.98 2.36
CA PHE A 206 2.20 8.57 2.69
C PHE A 206 3.30 8.44 3.74
N THR A 207 4.34 9.27 3.67
CA THR A 207 5.43 9.27 4.65
C THR A 207 4.93 9.68 6.04
N ILE A 208 4.13 10.75 6.13
CA ILE A 208 3.51 11.19 7.38
C ILE A 208 2.65 10.06 7.96
N ALA A 209 1.79 9.46 7.14
CA ALA A 209 0.87 8.43 7.58
C ALA A 209 1.61 7.19 8.09
N ILE A 210 2.66 6.78 7.39
CA ILE A 210 3.56 5.73 7.83
C ILE A 210 4.19 6.08 9.18
N VAL A 211 4.76 7.27 9.33
CA VAL A 211 5.42 7.69 10.56
C VAL A 211 4.44 7.64 11.73
N LEU A 212 3.22 8.15 11.54
CA LEU A 212 2.14 8.09 12.52
C LEU A 212 1.77 6.65 12.91
N THR A 213 1.72 5.73 11.95
CA THR A 213 1.44 4.32 12.23
C THR A 213 2.60 3.59 12.92
N SER A 214 3.84 3.99 12.64
CA SER A 214 5.06 3.43 13.26
C SER A 214 5.32 3.97 14.67
N LEU A 215 4.99 5.25 14.92
CA LEU A 215 5.08 5.91 16.22
C LEU A 215 4.33 5.15 17.31
N ASN A 216 3.23 4.50 16.94
CA ASN A 216 2.41 3.70 17.85
C ASN A 216 2.92 2.25 18.03
N ARG A 217 3.92 1.83 17.23
CA ARG A 217 4.34 0.41 17.14
C ARG A 217 5.80 0.15 17.50
N ARG A 218 6.73 1.10 17.37
CA ARG A 218 8.18 0.94 17.68
C ARG A 218 8.97 2.27 17.58
N ASP A 219 10.21 2.24 18.07
CA ASP A 219 11.16 3.36 18.10
C ASP A 219 11.34 4.04 16.71
N VAL A 220 10.98 5.32 16.62
CA VAL A 220 10.84 6.10 15.38
C VAL A 220 12.16 6.22 14.64
N ARG A 221 13.27 6.30 15.38
CA ARG A 221 14.61 6.49 14.83
C ARG A 221 15.10 5.29 14.05
N ALA A 222 14.87 4.08 14.57
CA ALA A 222 15.27 2.84 13.89
C ALA A 222 14.49 2.67 12.58
N THR A 223 13.16 2.84 12.64
CA THR A 223 12.28 2.72 11.47
C THR A 223 12.60 3.76 10.39
N GLY A 224 12.93 5.00 10.80
CA GLY A 224 13.33 6.06 9.88
C GLY A 224 14.66 5.77 9.18
N ALA A 225 15.66 5.32 9.93
CA ALA A 225 16.98 4.97 9.38
C ALA A 225 16.90 3.79 8.40
N GLU A 226 16.18 2.73 8.75
CA GLU A 226 15.96 1.57 7.88
C GLU A 226 15.29 1.96 6.56
N ARG A 227 14.32 2.88 6.60
CA ARG A 227 13.64 3.38 5.39
C ARG A 227 14.57 4.18 4.50
N ILE A 228 15.33 5.12 5.06
CA ILE A 228 16.29 5.93 4.30
C ILE A 228 17.32 5.02 3.62
N LEU A 229 17.90 4.09 4.40
CA LEU A 229 18.90 3.15 3.90
C LEU A 229 18.31 2.24 2.80
N GLY A 230 17.09 1.73 3.02
CA GLY A 230 16.37 0.92 2.04
C GLY A 230 16.09 1.68 0.74
N THR A 231 15.65 2.94 0.81
CA THR A 231 15.44 3.77 -0.39
C THR A 231 16.73 4.12 -1.12
N LEU A 232 17.82 4.39 -0.39
CA LEU A 232 19.14 4.66 -0.99
C LEU A 232 19.67 3.42 -1.71
N MET A 233 19.55 2.24 -1.10
CA MET A 233 19.97 0.99 -1.73
C MET A 233 19.12 0.63 -2.95
N ALA A 234 17.80 0.80 -2.86
CA ALA A 234 16.92 0.63 -4.02
C ALA A 234 17.31 1.60 -5.16
N GLY A 235 17.61 2.86 -4.85
CA GLY A 235 18.08 3.84 -5.82
C GLY A 235 19.43 3.48 -6.45
N ALA A 236 20.40 3.04 -5.64
CA ALA A 236 21.71 2.60 -6.13
C ALA A 236 21.61 1.37 -7.05
N VAL A 237 20.78 0.39 -6.69
CA VAL A 237 20.52 -0.80 -7.52
C VAL A 237 19.81 -0.42 -8.82
N ALA A 238 18.83 0.50 -8.76
CA ALA A 238 18.16 0.99 -9.97
C ALA A 238 19.14 1.70 -10.93
N LEU A 239 20.04 2.52 -10.40
CA LEU A 239 21.10 3.16 -11.20
C LEU A 239 22.05 2.13 -11.81
N ALA A 240 22.50 1.14 -11.03
CA ALA A 240 23.36 0.08 -11.50
C ALA A 240 22.68 -0.76 -12.61
N ALA A 241 21.41 -1.12 -12.44
CA ALA A 241 20.65 -1.86 -13.44
C ALA A 241 20.45 -1.04 -14.73
N THR A 242 20.19 0.27 -14.61
CA THR A 242 20.05 1.16 -15.77
C THR A 242 21.37 1.29 -16.53
N ALA A 243 22.49 1.42 -15.82
CA ALA A 243 23.82 1.45 -16.42
C ALA A 243 24.14 0.11 -17.11
N LEU A 244 23.78 -1.02 -16.49
CA LEU A 244 23.95 -2.35 -17.09
C LEU A 244 23.13 -2.50 -18.37
N PHE A 245 21.88 -2.03 -18.37
CA PHE A 245 21.00 -2.07 -19.54
C PHE A 245 21.52 -1.19 -20.69
N ALA A 246 22.14 -0.05 -20.38
CA ALA A 246 22.75 0.83 -21.38
C ALA A 246 23.98 0.20 -22.06
N ILE A 247 24.65 -0.76 -21.41
CA ILE A 247 25.83 -1.48 -21.94
C ILE A 247 25.40 -2.76 -22.66
N TRP A 248 24.19 -3.27 -22.40
CA TRP A 248 23.71 -4.50 -23.01
C TRP A 248 23.26 -4.26 -24.46
N PRO A 249 23.78 -5.01 -25.45
CA PRO A 249 23.36 -4.85 -26.84
C PRO A 249 21.89 -5.26 -26.98
N ALA A 250 21.07 -4.37 -27.54
CA ALA A 250 19.69 -4.69 -27.89
C ALA A 250 19.70 -5.89 -28.86
N PRO A 251 18.90 -6.95 -28.62
CA PRO A 251 18.73 -8.00 -29.62
C PRO A 251 18.19 -7.34 -30.89
N ALA A 252 18.92 -7.47 -31.98
CA ALA A 252 18.48 -6.99 -33.29
C ALA A 252 17.08 -7.55 -33.56
N ALA A 253 16.12 -6.65 -33.80
CA ALA A 253 14.79 -7.04 -34.24
C ALA A 253 14.94 -7.87 -35.52
N ALA A 254 14.62 -9.16 -35.44
CA ALA A 254 14.51 -10.08 -36.57
C ALA A 254 13.05 -10.16 -37.01
#